data_AF-A0A951PKZ6-F1
#
_entry.id   AF-A0A951PKZ6-F1
#
_cell.length_a   1.000
_cell.length_b   1.000
_cell.length_c   1.000
_cell.angle_alpha   90.00
_cell.angle_beta   90.00
_cell.angle_gamma   90.00
#
_symmetry.space_group_name_H-M   'P 1'
#
loop_
_entity.id
_entity.type
_entity.pdbx_description
1 polymer ?
#
loop_
_entity_poly.entity_id
_entity_poly.type
_entity_poly.pdbx_seq_one_letter_code
_entity_poly.pdbx_strand_id
1 'polypeptide(L)'
;MAQHTDALHSYRQALATYDQALQLAPNLVQCLNNKGTVLAKLCILHTQLEQYPEALHSYEQALATYDHALYLAPDDTYIHKNKGLVLHRLGFLQARRSLQVRLSENIEALKSWQGAVAAFSCYLTIVTGDEYIRNLRDLLQKFLDNL
;
A
#
# COMPACT_ATOMS: atom_id res chain seq x y z
N MET A 1 15.89 -2.01 -20.04
CA MET A 1 15.18 -3.31 -19.94
C MET A 1 15.82 -4.25 -18.92
N ALA A 2 17.14 -4.45 -18.88
CA ALA A 2 17.82 -5.33 -17.90
C ALA A 2 17.63 -4.93 -16.42
N GLN A 3 17.61 -3.63 -16.10
CA GLN A 3 17.48 -3.18 -14.71
C GLN A 3 16.12 -3.54 -14.07
N HIS A 4 15.04 -3.60 -14.85
CA HIS A 4 13.71 -3.95 -14.33
C HIS A 4 13.58 -5.46 -14.09
N THR A 5 14.22 -6.28 -14.92
CA THR A 5 14.24 -7.74 -14.73
C THR A 5 15.03 -8.15 -13.51
N ASP A 6 16.16 -7.48 -13.26
CA ASP A 6 16.97 -7.73 -12.07
C ASP A 6 16.23 -7.29 -10.80
N ALA A 7 15.58 -6.12 -10.83
CA ALA A 7 14.76 -5.64 -9.72
C ALA A 7 13.58 -6.58 -9.41
N LEU A 8 12.85 -7.05 -10.44
CA LEU A 8 11.78 -8.04 -10.28
C LEU A 8 12.29 -9.33 -9.64
N HIS A 9 13.45 -9.80 -10.08
CA HIS A 9 14.08 -11.01 -9.54
C HIS A 9 14.41 -10.82 -8.05
N SER A 10 15.07 -9.72 -7.69
CA SER A 10 15.44 -9.42 -6.30
C SER A 10 14.21 -9.26 -5.40
N TYR A 11 13.13 -8.61 -5.87
CA TYR A 11 11.90 -8.52 -5.08
C TYR A 11 11.26 -9.89 -4.86
N ARG A 12 11.20 -10.74 -5.88
CA ARG A 12 10.67 -12.10 -5.74
C ARG A 12 11.48 -12.96 -4.78
N GLN A 13 12.81 -12.86 -4.83
CA GLN A 13 13.68 -13.55 -3.88
C GLN A 13 13.45 -13.05 -2.45
N ALA A 14 13.36 -11.74 -2.23
CA ALA A 14 13.08 -11.17 -0.92
C ALA A 14 11.73 -11.63 -0.37
N LEU A 15 10.69 -11.70 -1.21
CA LEU A 15 9.39 -12.23 -0.81
C LEU A 15 9.47 -13.70 -0.39
N ALA A 16 10.17 -14.53 -1.16
CA ALA A 16 10.38 -15.94 -0.81
C ALA A 16 11.10 -16.11 0.53
N THR A 17 12.12 -15.28 0.81
CA THR A 17 12.82 -15.28 2.10
C THR A 17 11.90 -14.86 3.24
N TYR A 18 11.08 -13.82 3.06
CA TYR A 18 10.09 -13.43 4.07
C TYR A 18 9.01 -14.49 4.27
N ASP A 19 8.58 -15.18 3.22
CA ASP A 19 7.62 -16.28 3.33
C ASP A 19 8.18 -17.45 4.14
N GLN A 20 9.44 -17.82 3.90
CA GLN A 20 10.13 -18.83 4.72
C GLN A 20 10.27 -18.39 6.18
N ALA A 21 10.62 -17.13 6.42
CA ALA A 21 10.71 -16.59 7.78
C ALA A 21 9.35 -16.63 8.49
N LEU A 22 8.27 -16.29 7.79
CA LEU A 22 6.90 -16.32 8.34
C LEU A 22 6.35 -17.74 8.49
N GLN A 23 6.84 -18.73 7.73
CA GLN A 23 6.53 -20.13 8.00
C GLN A 23 7.11 -20.60 9.34
N LEU A 24 8.31 -20.11 9.69
CA LEU A 24 8.97 -20.43 10.96
C LEU A 24 8.41 -19.60 12.12
N ALA A 25 8.07 -18.33 11.87
CA ALA A 25 7.57 -17.38 12.85
C ALA A 25 6.41 -16.54 12.25
N PRO A 26 5.17 -17.07 12.26
CA PRO A 26 4.04 -16.45 11.54
C PRO A 26 3.63 -15.08 12.08
N ASN A 27 3.93 -14.81 13.35
CA ASN A 27 3.48 -13.61 14.04
C ASN A 27 4.58 -12.54 14.15
N LEU A 28 5.64 -12.64 13.35
CA LEU A 28 6.74 -11.66 13.39
C LEU A 28 6.33 -10.37 12.68
N VAL A 29 5.77 -9.43 13.44
CA VAL A 29 5.22 -8.14 12.96
C VAL A 29 6.20 -7.37 12.06
N GLN A 30 7.48 -7.30 12.44
CA GLN A 30 8.51 -6.62 11.63
C GLN A 30 8.72 -7.30 10.27
N CYS A 31 8.65 -8.63 10.23
CA CYS A 31 8.77 -9.39 8.99
C CYS A 31 7.56 -9.17 8.08
N LEU A 32 6.35 -9.14 8.65
CA LEU A 32 5.13 -8.77 7.91
C LEU A 32 5.23 -7.34 7.35
N ASN A 33 5.64 -6.36 8.16
CA ASN A 33 5.80 -4.97 7.71
C ASN A 33 6.83 -4.85 6.56
N ASN A 34 7.96 -5.55 6.66
CA ASN A 34 8.99 -5.58 5.63
C ASN A 34 8.50 -6.27 4.35
N LYS A 35 7.80 -7.41 4.48
CA LYS A 35 7.17 -8.09 3.34
C LYS A 35 6.18 -7.17 2.63
N GLY A 36 5.29 -6.50 3.37
CA GLY A 36 4.36 -5.52 2.82
C GLY A 36 5.07 -4.40 2.06
N THR A 37 6.22 -3.94 2.57
CA THR A 37 7.03 -2.89 1.93
C THR A 37 7.65 -3.36 0.62
N VAL A 38 8.13 -4.60 0.56
CA VAL A 38 8.63 -5.20 -0.69
C VAL A 38 7.50 -5.38 -1.69
N LEU A 39 6.33 -5.85 -1.27
CA LEU A 39 5.14 -5.94 -2.11
C LEU A 39 4.77 -4.57 -2.67
N ALA A 40 4.74 -3.51 -1.86
CA ALA A 40 4.46 -2.15 -2.31
C ALA A 40 5.44 -1.66 -3.38
N LYS A 41 6.73 -1.98 -3.25
CA LYS A 41 7.75 -1.66 -4.28
C LYS A 41 7.53 -2.46 -5.56
N LEU A 42 7.15 -3.74 -5.44
CA LEU A 42 6.81 -4.59 -6.57
C LEU A 42 5.58 -4.05 -7.32
N CYS A 43 4.56 -3.54 -6.60
CA CYS A 43 3.39 -2.89 -7.18
C CYS A 43 3.78 -1.70 -8.06
N ILE A 44 4.66 -0.83 -7.54
CA ILE A 44 5.14 0.37 -8.25
C ILE A 44 5.89 -0.05 -9.52
N LEU A 45 6.73 -1.08 -9.44
CA LEU A 45 7.46 -1.61 -10.59
C LEU A 45 6.52 -2.18 -11.65
N HIS A 46 5.53 -3.00 -11.26
CA HIS A 46 4.53 -3.51 -12.19
C HIS A 46 3.71 -2.38 -12.83
N THR A 47 3.39 -1.33 -12.07
CA THR A 47 2.71 -0.13 -12.60
C THR A 47 3.56 0.59 -13.65
N GLN A 48 4.88 0.70 -13.44
CA GLN A 48 5.81 1.30 -14.40
C GLN A 48 5.99 0.47 -15.67
N LEU A 49 5.81 -0.84 -15.57
CA LEU A 49 5.85 -1.78 -16.69
C LEU A 49 4.50 -1.95 -17.39
N GLU A 50 3.49 -1.17 -17.01
CA GLU A 50 2.11 -1.27 -17.52
C GLU A 50 1.47 -2.66 -17.30
N GLN A 51 1.99 -3.40 -16.32
CA GLN A 51 1.51 -4.71 -15.87
C GLN A 51 0.44 -4.53 -14.78
N TYR A 52 -0.71 -3.98 -15.20
CA TYR A 52 -1.77 -3.60 -14.27
C TYR A 52 -2.36 -4.77 -13.46
N PRO A 53 -2.64 -5.95 -14.03
CA PRO A 53 -3.14 -7.09 -13.25
C PRO A 53 -2.17 -7.52 -12.14
N GLU A 54 -0.89 -7.59 -12.44
CA GLU A 54 0.17 -7.97 -11.51
C GLU A 54 0.38 -6.89 -10.43
N ALA A 55 0.27 -5.61 -10.81
CA ALA A 55 0.30 -4.50 -9.87
C ALA A 55 -0.86 -4.61 -8.87
N LEU A 56 -2.09 -4.81 -9.34
CA LEU A 56 -3.27 -4.97 -8.49
C LEU A 56 -3.15 -6.16 -7.54
N HIS A 57 -2.71 -7.31 -8.05
CA HIS A 57 -2.48 -8.49 -7.22
C HIS A 57 -1.44 -8.21 -6.12
N SER A 58 -0.34 -7.54 -6.47
CA SER A 58 0.69 -7.16 -5.51
C SER A 58 0.15 -6.18 -4.45
N TYR A 59 -0.75 -5.27 -4.84
CA TYR A 59 -1.38 -4.32 -3.92
C TYR A 59 -2.28 -5.06 -2.91
N GLU A 60 -3.10 -6.00 -3.38
CA GLU A 60 -3.95 -6.83 -2.52
C GLU A 60 -3.13 -7.62 -1.51
N GLN A 61 -2.03 -8.24 -1.96
CA GLN A 61 -1.12 -8.97 -1.07
C GLN A 61 -0.45 -8.05 -0.04
N ALA A 62 -0.05 -6.83 -0.44
CA ALA A 62 0.55 -5.87 0.47
C ALA A 62 -0.45 -5.47 1.57
N LEU A 63 -1.69 -5.17 1.20
CA LEU A 63 -2.75 -4.80 2.13
C LEU A 63 -3.07 -5.94 3.10
N ALA A 64 -3.25 -7.16 2.61
CA ALA A 64 -3.49 -8.33 3.46
C ALA A 64 -2.33 -8.57 4.44
N THR A 65 -1.09 -8.34 3.99
CA THR A 65 0.10 -8.46 4.86
C THR A 65 0.11 -7.40 5.95
N TYR A 66 -0.23 -6.14 5.62
CA TYR A 66 -0.33 -5.08 6.61
C TYR A 66 -1.52 -5.26 7.56
N ASP A 67 -2.65 -5.77 7.08
CA ASP A 67 -3.81 -6.10 7.92
C ASP A 67 -3.46 -7.17 8.94
N HIS A 68 -2.73 -8.21 8.53
CA HIS A 68 -2.23 -9.21 9.45
C HIS A 68 -1.25 -8.61 10.46
N ALA A 69 -0.36 -7.72 10.02
CA ALA A 69 0.58 -7.07 10.92
C ALA A 69 -0.13 -6.16 11.95
N LEU A 70 -1.16 -5.41 11.52
CA LEU A 70 -1.99 -4.57 12.41
C LEU A 70 -2.87 -5.39 13.34
N TYR A 71 -3.31 -6.58 12.92
CA TYR A 71 -4.02 -7.49 13.82
C TYR A 71 -3.15 -7.88 15.03
N LEU A 72 -1.85 -8.08 14.80
CA LEU A 72 -0.88 -8.43 15.84
C LEU A 72 -0.37 -7.21 16.62
N ALA A 73 -0.26 -6.05 15.97
CA ALA A 73 0.20 -4.80 16.56
C ALA A 73 -0.67 -3.62 16.08
N PRO A 74 -1.84 -3.40 16.69
CA PRO A 74 -2.82 -2.41 16.23
C PRO A 74 -2.31 -0.97 16.26
N ASP A 75 -1.39 -0.66 17.17
CA ASP A 75 -0.86 0.69 17.40
C ASP A 75 0.48 0.94 16.67
N ASP A 76 0.94 0.02 15.81
CA ASP A 76 2.19 0.20 15.09
C ASP A 76 2.06 1.29 14.01
N THR A 77 2.66 2.44 14.32
CA THR A 77 2.67 3.63 13.49
C THR A 77 3.28 3.42 12.10
N TYR A 78 4.33 2.60 11.98
CA TYR A 78 4.99 2.37 10.69
C TYR A 78 4.08 1.59 9.76
N ILE A 79 3.34 0.61 10.30
CA ILE A 79 2.41 -0.18 9.50
C ILE A 79 1.24 0.68 9.02
N HIS A 80 0.66 1.53 9.88
CA HIS A 80 -0.40 2.47 9.47
C HIS A 80 0.06 3.42 8.37
N LYS A 81 1.25 4.03 8.52
CA LYS A 81 1.84 4.90 7.49
C LYS A 81 2.03 4.15 6.17
N ASN A 82 2.63 2.97 6.22
CA ASN A 82 2.92 2.19 5.02
C ASN A 82 1.63 1.72 4.32
N LYS A 83 0.65 1.21 5.07
CA LYS A 83 -0.66 0.83 4.54
C LYS A 83 -1.36 2.01 3.89
N GLY A 84 -1.35 3.18 4.52
CA GLY A 84 -1.93 4.40 3.94
C GLY A 84 -1.29 4.80 2.61
N LEU A 85 0.04 4.71 2.50
CA LEU A 85 0.76 4.98 1.25
C LEU A 85 0.41 3.97 0.14
N VAL A 86 0.21 2.70 0.48
CA VAL A 86 -0.22 1.66 -0.46
C VAL A 86 -1.64 1.92 -0.95
N LEU A 87 -2.57 2.20 -0.04
CA LEU A 87 -3.97 2.53 -0.36
C LEU A 87 -4.08 3.79 -1.22
N HIS A 88 -3.31 4.82 -0.89
CA HIS A 88 -3.21 6.03 -1.69
C HIS A 88 -2.86 5.70 -3.15
N ARG A 89 -1.77 4.95 -3.37
CA ARG A 89 -1.30 4.57 -4.71
C ARG A 89 -2.28 3.66 -5.44
N LEU A 90 -2.90 2.70 -4.74
CA LEU A 90 -3.92 1.83 -5.31
C LEU A 90 -5.11 2.62 -5.84
N GLY A 91 -5.58 3.62 -5.08
CA GLY A 91 -6.65 4.51 -5.52
C GLY A 91 -6.29 5.28 -6.79
N PHE A 92 -5.05 5.80 -6.90
CA PHE A 92 -4.57 6.42 -8.14
C PHE A 92 -4.50 5.44 -9.32
N LEU A 93 -4.07 4.21 -9.09
CA LEU A 93 -4.01 3.18 -10.14
C LEU A 93 -5.41 2.83 -10.64
N GLN A 94 -6.35 2.61 -9.72
CA GLN A 94 -7.76 2.32 -10.02
C GLN A 94 -8.42 3.50 -10.75
N ALA A 95 -8.17 4.73 -10.31
CA ALA A 95 -8.66 5.94 -10.97
C ALA A 95 -8.12 6.08 -12.41
N ARG A 96 -6.81 5.87 -12.60
CA ARG A 96 -6.17 5.90 -13.92
C ARG A 96 -6.72 4.82 -14.86
N ARG A 97 -6.96 3.61 -14.34
CA ARG A 97 -7.55 2.52 -15.14
C ARG A 97 -8.96 2.88 -15.61
N SER A 98 -9.73 3.54 -14.76
CA SER A 98 -11.09 3.95 -15.06
C SER A 98 -11.18 5.28 -15.83
N LEU A 99 -10.11 5.79 -16.45
CA LEU A 99 -10.13 6.96 -17.35
C LEU A 99 -11.08 6.82 -18.57
N GLN A 100 -11.86 5.74 -18.66
CA GLN A 100 -12.99 5.56 -19.58
C GLN A 100 -14.36 5.90 -18.96
N VAL A 101 -14.45 6.17 -17.64
CA VAL A 101 -15.68 6.48 -16.88
C VAL A 101 -15.43 7.64 -15.91
N ARG A 102 -16.47 8.39 -15.54
CA ARG A 102 -16.37 9.56 -14.65
C ARG A 102 -15.83 9.12 -13.28
N LEU A 103 -14.78 9.78 -12.76
CA LEU A 103 -14.08 9.38 -11.52
C LEU A 103 -15.01 9.25 -10.29
N SER A 104 -16.09 10.04 -10.24
CA SER A 104 -17.12 9.99 -9.17
C SER A 104 -17.85 8.65 -9.08
N GLU A 105 -17.75 7.80 -10.11
CA GLU A 105 -18.38 6.49 -10.17
C GLU A 105 -17.40 5.34 -9.88
N ASN A 106 -16.12 5.66 -9.61
CA ASN A 106 -15.08 4.65 -9.37
C ASN A 106 -15.03 4.23 -7.89
N ILE A 107 -15.97 3.34 -7.53
CA ILE A 107 -16.16 2.86 -6.15
C ILE A 107 -14.88 2.26 -5.56
N GLU A 108 -14.07 1.53 -6.33
CA GLU A 108 -12.83 0.95 -5.81
C GLU A 108 -11.79 2.02 -5.46
N ALA A 109 -11.59 3.02 -6.33
CA ALA A 109 -10.64 4.10 -6.06
C ALA A 109 -11.04 4.91 -4.81
N LEU A 110 -12.34 5.19 -4.67
CA LEU A 110 -12.89 5.88 -3.50
C LEU A 110 -12.64 5.11 -2.20
N LYS A 111 -12.91 3.80 -2.20
CA LYS A 111 -12.64 2.93 -1.04
C LYS A 111 -11.16 2.94 -0.66
N SER A 112 -10.28 2.85 -1.65
CA SER A 112 -8.84 2.91 -1.43
C SER A 112 -8.42 4.24 -0.80
N TRP A 113 -8.90 5.38 -1.31
CA TRP A 113 -8.57 6.68 -0.74
C TRP A 113 -9.16 6.91 0.66
N GLN A 114 -10.38 6.47 0.92
CA GLN A 114 -10.97 6.50 2.27
C GLN A 114 -10.13 5.68 3.26
N GLY A 115 -9.71 4.47 2.85
CA GLY A 115 -8.82 3.65 3.66
C GLY A 115 -7.45 4.32 3.89
N ALA A 116 -6.90 5.03 2.90
CA ALA A 116 -5.66 5.77 3.04
C ALA A 116 -5.77 6.87 4.09
N VAL A 117 -6.84 7.66 4.03
CA VAL A 117 -7.13 8.72 5.01
C VAL A 117 -7.26 8.14 6.42
N ALA A 118 -7.97 7.02 6.59
CA ALA A 118 -8.12 6.37 7.88
C ALA A 118 -6.75 5.92 8.44
N ALA A 119 -5.93 5.25 7.63
CA ALA A 119 -4.61 4.80 8.03
C ALA A 119 -3.66 5.96 8.38
N PHE A 120 -3.68 7.04 7.60
CA PHE A 120 -2.91 8.25 7.94
C PHE A 120 -3.41 8.92 9.20
N SER A 121 -4.72 8.90 9.46
CA SER A 121 -5.29 9.44 10.70
C SER A 121 -4.81 8.64 11.91
N CYS A 122 -4.86 7.31 11.85
CA CYS A 122 -4.30 6.43 12.89
C CYS A 122 -2.80 6.64 13.10
N TYR A 123 -2.04 6.89 12.04
CA TYR A 123 -0.62 7.23 12.16
C TYR A 123 -0.40 8.57 12.88
N LEU A 124 -1.15 9.60 12.49
CA LEU A 124 -0.98 10.97 12.98
C LEU A 124 -1.52 11.20 14.39
N THR A 125 -2.32 10.29 14.96
CA THR A 125 -2.70 10.35 16.38
C THR A 125 -1.50 10.14 17.30
N ILE A 126 -0.53 9.31 16.86
CA ILE A 126 0.68 9.00 17.62
C ILE A 126 1.85 9.87 17.13
N VAL A 127 2.04 9.99 15.81
CA VAL A 127 3.14 10.77 15.22
C VAL A 127 2.62 12.11 14.71
N THR A 128 2.61 13.11 15.59
CA THR A 128 2.09 14.44 15.28
C THR A 128 3.08 15.35 14.54
N GLY A 129 4.31 14.92 14.26
CA GLY A 129 5.33 15.74 13.59
C GLY A 129 5.45 15.55 12.08
N ASP A 130 4.81 14.55 11.49
CA ASP A 130 4.98 14.22 10.06
C ASP A 130 4.07 15.09 9.18
N GLU A 131 4.58 16.25 8.77
CA GLU A 131 3.87 17.19 7.88
C GLU A 131 3.54 16.58 6.51
N TYR A 132 4.40 15.70 6.00
CA TYR A 132 4.19 15.09 4.69
C TYR A 132 2.94 14.21 4.70
N ILE A 133 2.80 13.33 5.70
CA ILE A 133 1.61 12.48 5.81
C ILE A 133 0.36 13.29 6.16
N ARG A 134 0.50 14.34 6.97
CA ARG A 134 -0.60 15.29 7.24
C ARG A 134 -1.13 15.92 5.97
N ASN A 135 -0.24 16.50 5.16
CA ASN A 135 -0.61 17.18 3.92
C ASN A 135 -1.26 16.22 2.93
N LEU A 136 -0.74 14.99 2.81
CA LEU A 136 -1.35 13.96 1.97
C LEU A 136 -2.75 13.58 2.43
N ARG A 137 -2.94 13.33 3.73
CA ARG A 137 -4.26 13.03 4.30
C ARG A 137 -5.23 14.17 4.05
N ASP A 138 -4.84 15.41 4.31
CA ASP A 138 -5.72 16.57 4.19
C ASP A 138 -6.12 16.84 2.74
N LEU A 139 -5.18 16.66 1.81
CA LEU A 139 -5.46 16.76 0.37
C LEU A 139 -6.46 15.68 -0.08
N LEU A 140 -6.27 14.44 0.35
CA LEU A 140 -7.19 13.34 0.03
C LEU A 140 -8.56 13.55 0.66
N GLN A 141 -8.62 13.95 1.93
CA GLN A 141 -9.88 14.23 2.61
C GLN A 141 -10.64 15.35 1.90
N LYS A 142 -9.96 16.46 1.61
CA LYS A 142 -10.56 17.57 0.86
C LYS A 142 -11.05 17.12 -0.51
N PHE A 143 -10.31 16.27 -1.21
CA PHE A 143 -10.76 15.72 -2.48
C PHE A 143 -12.04 14.88 -2.31
N LEU A 144 -12.07 13.99 -1.32
CA LEU A 144 -13.24 13.14 -1.01
C LEU A 144 -14.47 13.96 -0.60
N ASP A 145 -14.29 15.07 0.11
CA ASP A 145 -15.38 15.96 0.54
C ASP A 145 -16.01 16.75 -0.63
N ASN A 146 -15.32 16.86 -1.77
CA ASN A 146 -15.76 17.63 -2.94
C ASN A 146 -16.28 16.76 -4.09
N LEU A 147 -16.47 15.45 -3.87
CA LEU A 147 -17.04 14.50 -4.83
C LEU A 147 -18.56 14.41 -4.70
#